data_AF-A0A2H3KSK2-F1
#
_entry.id   AF-A0A2H3KSK2-F1
#
_cell.length_a   1.000
_cell.length_b   1.000
_cell.length_c   1.000
_cell.angle_alpha   90.00
_cell.angle_beta   90.00
_cell.angle_gamma   90.00
#
_symmetry.space_group_name_H-M   'P 1'
#
loop_
_entity.id
_entity.type
_entity.pdbx_description
1 polymer ?
#
loop_
_entity_poly.entity_id
_entity_poly.type
_entity_poly.pdbx_seq_one_letter_code
_entity_poly.pdbx_strand_id
1 'polypeptide(L)'
;MSDPSPNQLLKEEYFYLQKTVEDFDQRSIGIKNWSVTFSFAAITGAFVSKAPLVFLVAAGAALGFWIIDALWKTFQQSYYGRIEAIEAHFVSADQSIRPLQITRFWVRSWRQSGTKSIGRHFLWPAVALPHVLVIIVGITLYLSW
;
A
#
# COMPACT_ATOMS: atom_id res chain seq x y z
N MET A 1 -1.19 -27.70 -30.06
CA MET A 1 -1.70 -27.18 -28.77
C MET A 1 -3.02 -26.51 -29.07
N SER A 2 -4.09 -26.86 -28.37
CA SER A 2 -5.37 -26.14 -28.48
C SER A 2 -5.26 -24.77 -27.82
N ASP A 3 -5.93 -23.76 -28.36
CA ASP A 3 -5.98 -22.44 -27.74
C ASP A 3 -6.58 -22.53 -26.33
N PRO A 4 -6.05 -21.77 -25.35
CA PRO A 4 -6.54 -21.80 -23.98
C PRO A 4 -7.98 -21.31 -23.92
N SER A 5 -8.82 -22.01 -23.15
CA SER A 5 -10.22 -21.59 -22.96
C SER A 5 -10.30 -20.24 -22.22
N PRO A 6 -11.36 -19.43 -22.43
CA PRO A 6 -11.55 -18.19 -21.69
C PRO A 6 -11.49 -18.38 -20.16
N ASN A 7 -12.06 -19.47 -19.65
CA ASN A 7 -12.06 -19.78 -18.21
C ASN A 7 -10.64 -20.08 -17.69
N GLN A 8 -9.81 -20.73 -18.51
CA GLN A 8 -8.41 -20.96 -18.17
C GLN A 8 -7.66 -19.62 -18.07
N LEU A 9 -7.84 -18.73 -19.04
CA LEU A 9 -7.22 -17.40 -19.02
C LEU A 9 -7.68 -16.56 -17.82
N LEU A 10 -8.96 -16.65 -17.44
CA LEU A 10 -9.48 -15.96 -16.24
C LEU A 10 -8.90 -16.53 -14.95
N LYS A 11 -8.72 -17.85 -14.85
CA LYS A 11 -8.07 -18.49 -13.70
C LYS A 11 -6.61 -18.09 -13.58
N GLU A 12 -5.87 -18.06 -14.69
CA GLU A 12 -4.47 -17.60 -14.71
C GLU A 12 -4.37 -16.11 -14.32
N GLU A 13 -5.26 -15.28 -14.86
CA GLU A 13 -5.36 -13.87 -14.49
C GLU A 13 -5.68 -13.68 -12.99
N TYR A 14 -6.60 -14.47 -12.44
CA TYR A 14 -6.95 -14.43 -11.02
C TYR A 14 -5.75 -14.72 -10.12
N PHE A 15 -5.01 -15.81 -10.39
CA PHE A 15 -3.82 -16.13 -9.59
C PHE A 15 -2.71 -15.10 -9.72
N TYR A 16 -2.54 -14.52 -10.91
CA TYR A 16 -1.61 -13.41 -11.10
C TYR A 16 -2.01 -12.18 -10.29
N LEU A 17 -3.30 -11.83 -10.26
CA LEU A 17 -3.82 -10.72 -9.48
C LEU A 17 -3.69 -10.95 -7.98
N GLN A 18 -4.00 -12.15 -7.50
CA GLN A 18 -3.85 -12.53 -6.10
C GLN A 18 -2.39 -12.39 -5.66
N LYS A 19 -1.45 -12.95 -6.44
CA LYS A 19 -0.01 -12.78 -6.19
C LYS A 19 0.40 -11.30 -6.21
N THR A 20 -0.13 -10.53 -7.16
CA THR A 20 0.17 -9.10 -7.24
C THR A 20 -0.26 -8.39 -5.95
N VAL A 21 -1.48 -8.64 -5.47
CA VAL A 21 -2.00 -8.08 -4.21
C VAL A 21 -1.16 -8.50 -3.00
N GLU A 22 -0.73 -9.76 -2.94
CA GLU A 22 0.17 -10.25 -1.89
C GLU A 22 1.54 -9.55 -1.92
N ASP A 23 2.10 -9.31 -3.10
CA ASP A 23 3.36 -8.55 -3.26
C ASP A 23 3.22 -7.11 -2.75
N PHE A 24 2.05 -6.47 -2.91
CA PHE A 24 1.75 -5.16 -2.33
C PHE A 24 1.80 -5.20 -0.79
N ASP A 25 1.18 -6.21 -0.17
CA ASP A 25 1.19 -6.35 1.29
C ASP A 25 2.59 -6.62 1.83
N GLN A 26 3.39 -7.45 1.16
CA GLN A 26 4.79 -7.68 1.53
C GLN A 26 5.63 -6.38 1.48
N ARG A 27 5.45 -5.57 0.43
CA ARG A 27 6.12 -4.26 0.32
C ARG A 27 5.66 -3.29 1.40
N SER A 28 4.37 -3.30 1.73
CA SER A 28 3.79 -2.48 2.80
C SER A 28 4.37 -2.82 4.18
N ILE A 29 4.68 -4.10 4.44
CA ILE A 29 5.44 -4.52 5.64
C ILE A 29 6.88 -3.99 5.58
N GLY A 30 7.55 -4.12 4.43
CA GLY A 30 8.91 -3.59 4.22
C GLY A 30 9.02 -2.09 4.51
N ILE A 31 8.07 -1.29 4.02
CA ILE A 31 7.99 0.15 4.25
C ILE A 31 7.87 0.48 5.74
N LYS A 32 7.03 -0.25 6.48
CA LYS A 32 6.88 -0.08 7.94
C LYS A 32 8.18 -0.39 8.67
N ASN A 33 8.85 -1.49 8.30
CA ASN A 33 10.13 -1.89 8.89
C ASN A 33 11.23 -0.87 8.64
N TRP A 34 11.31 -0.31 7.42
CA TRP A 34 12.28 0.74 7.10
C TRP A 34 11.97 2.03 7.83
N SER A 35 10.69 2.41 7.95
CA SER A 35 10.29 3.59 8.72
C SER A 35 10.73 3.48 10.18
N VAL A 36 10.44 2.35 10.84
CA VAL A 36 10.80 2.16 12.25
C VAL A 36 12.32 2.11 12.42
N THR A 37 13.03 1.33 11.61
CA THR A 37 14.48 1.18 11.72
C THR A 37 15.21 2.50 11.46
N PHE A 38 14.87 3.21 10.38
CA PHE A 38 15.50 4.49 10.05
C PHE A 38 15.27 5.53 11.15
N SER A 39 14.02 5.67 11.58
CA SER A 39 13.69 6.67 12.59
C SER A 39 14.28 6.34 13.96
N PHE A 40 14.35 5.06 14.34
CA PHE A 40 15.05 4.63 15.56
C PHE A 40 16.54 4.98 15.52
N ALA A 41 17.21 4.73 14.39
CA ALA A 41 18.61 5.09 14.21
C ALA A 41 18.81 6.62 14.27
N ALA A 42 17.93 7.39 13.63
CA ALA A 42 17.98 8.85 13.66
C ALA A 42 17.77 9.42 15.07
N ILE A 43 16.77 8.92 15.80
CA ILE A 43 16.50 9.30 17.20
C ILE A 43 17.73 8.99 18.08
N THR A 44 18.27 7.78 17.98
CA THR A 44 19.47 7.38 18.75
C THR A 44 20.67 8.26 18.40
N GLY A 45 20.90 8.51 17.11
CA GLY A 45 21.95 9.40 16.63
C GLY A 45 21.81 10.83 17.15
N ALA A 46 20.60 11.36 17.23
CA ALA A 46 20.31 12.68 17.78
C ALA A 46 20.74 12.79 19.25
N PHE A 47 20.45 11.77 20.07
CA PHE A 47 20.84 11.73 21.48
C PHE A 47 22.36 11.69 21.67
N VAL A 48 23.06 10.87 20.89
CA VAL A 48 24.52 10.71 20.97
C VAL A 48 25.23 11.96 20.49
N SER A 49 24.78 12.55 19.39
CA SER A 49 25.39 13.74 18.77
C SER A 49 24.94 15.07 19.37
N LYS A 50 23.98 15.06 20.31
CA LYS A 50 23.36 16.25 20.91
C LYS A 50 22.79 17.21 19.86
N ALA A 51 22.22 16.66 18.78
CA ALA A 51 21.71 17.41 17.63
C ALA A 51 20.16 17.32 17.57
N PRO A 52 19.41 18.19 18.25
CA PRO A 52 17.96 18.07 18.38
C PRO A 52 17.21 18.15 17.04
N LEU A 53 17.75 18.86 16.04
CA LEU A 53 17.15 18.94 14.70
C LEU A 53 17.02 17.56 14.02
N VAL A 54 17.84 16.58 14.40
CA VAL A 54 17.77 15.22 13.85
C VAL A 54 16.47 14.51 14.27
N PHE A 55 15.83 14.89 15.39
CA PHE A 55 14.51 14.37 15.74
C PHE A 55 13.43 14.79 14.72
N LEU A 56 13.51 16.02 14.20
CA LEU A 56 12.62 16.48 13.13
C LEU A 56 12.89 15.77 11.81
N VAL A 57 14.15 15.42 11.53
CA VAL A 57 14.50 14.57 10.38
C VAL A 57 13.85 13.18 10.53
N ALA A 58 13.88 12.59 11.73
CA ALA A 58 13.23 11.31 12.00
C ALA A 58 11.70 11.36 11.78
N ALA A 59 11.06 12.43 12.24
CA ALA A 59 9.62 12.67 12.04
C ALA A 59 9.28 12.92 10.55
N GLY A 60 10.08 13.73 9.86
CA GLY A 60 9.91 14.00 8.43
C GLY A 60 10.08 12.75 7.57
N ALA A 61 11.06 11.90 7.89
CA ALA A 61 11.24 10.61 7.23
C ALA A 61 10.05 9.68 7.45
N ALA A 62 9.55 9.58 8.70
CA ALA A 62 8.36 8.78 9.00
C ALA A 62 7.12 9.28 8.24
N LEU A 63 6.94 10.59 8.09
CA LEU A 63 5.88 11.16 7.24
C LEU A 63 6.06 10.77 5.76
N GLY A 64 7.28 10.77 5.25
CA GLY A 64 7.59 10.31 3.90
C GLY A 64 7.21 8.84 3.68
N PHE A 65 7.60 7.96 4.61
CA PHE A 65 7.20 6.55 4.56
C PHE A 65 5.69 6.36 4.67
N TRP A 66 5.00 7.17 5.48
CA TRP A 66 3.55 7.14 5.60
C TRP A 66 2.84 7.46 4.30
N ILE A 67 3.28 8.52 3.60
CA ILE A 67 2.74 8.89 2.29
C ILE A 67 2.92 7.74 1.29
N ILE A 68 4.12 7.16 1.26
CA ILE A 68 4.43 6.03 0.37
C ILE A 68 3.53 4.82 0.68
N ASP A 69 3.38 4.43 1.95
CA ASP A 69 2.53 3.29 2.33
C ASP A 69 1.05 3.51 1.95
N ALA A 70 0.53 4.71 2.17
CA ALA A 70 -0.85 5.07 1.78
C ALA A 70 -1.06 5.01 0.25
N LEU A 71 -0.07 5.45 -0.53
CA LEU A 71 -0.11 5.34 -2.00
C LEU A 71 -0.08 3.88 -2.44
N TRP A 72 0.81 3.06 -1.87
CA TRP A 72 0.87 1.62 -2.14
C TRP A 72 -0.47 0.92 -1.82
N LYS A 73 -1.10 1.25 -0.68
CA LYS A 73 -2.41 0.71 -0.32
C LYS A 73 -3.50 1.11 -1.33
N THR A 74 -3.46 2.35 -1.82
CA THR A 74 -4.41 2.84 -2.82
C THR A 74 -4.23 2.14 -4.17
N PHE A 75 -2.99 1.89 -4.59
CA PHE A 75 -2.70 1.11 -5.80
C PHE A 75 -3.15 -0.34 -5.68
N GLN A 76 -2.90 -0.99 -4.53
CA GLN A 76 -3.39 -2.34 -4.24
C GLN A 76 -4.92 -2.42 -4.38
N GLN A 77 -5.63 -1.43 -3.82
CA GLN A 77 -7.09 -1.39 -3.86
C GLN A 77 -7.67 -1.38 -5.28
N SER A 78 -6.93 -0.86 -6.25
CA SER A 78 -7.38 -0.79 -7.65
C SER A 78 -7.38 -2.14 -8.38
N TYR A 79 -6.78 -3.19 -7.81
CA TYR A 79 -6.82 -4.54 -8.36
C TYR A 79 -8.03 -5.36 -7.92
N TYR A 80 -8.60 -5.09 -6.73
CA TYR A 80 -9.70 -5.89 -6.19
C TYR A 80 -10.94 -5.88 -7.08
N GLY A 81 -11.26 -4.75 -7.73
CA GLY A 81 -12.42 -4.70 -8.64
C GLY A 81 -12.32 -5.68 -9.82
N ARG A 82 -11.11 -6.09 -10.23
CA ARG A 82 -10.94 -7.15 -11.24
C ARG A 82 -11.06 -8.54 -10.63
N ILE A 83 -10.51 -8.74 -9.44
CA ILE A 83 -10.61 -9.99 -8.68
C ILE A 83 -12.09 -10.33 -8.44
N GLU A 84 -12.86 -9.38 -7.88
CA GLU A 84 -14.30 -9.52 -7.63
C GLU A 84 -15.09 -9.83 -8.91
N ALA A 85 -14.73 -9.21 -10.04
CA ALA A 85 -15.39 -9.48 -11.32
C ALA A 85 -15.12 -10.91 -11.81
N ILE A 86 -13.91 -11.45 -11.60
CA ILE A 86 -13.58 -12.84 -11.94
C ILE A 86 -14.31 -13.80 -11.01
N GLU A 87 -14.33 -13.54 -9.71
CA GLU A 87 -15.08 -14.34 -8.74
C GLU A 87 -16.57 -14.39 -9.10
N ALA A 88 -17.18 -13.25 -9.41
CA ALA A 88 -18.58 -13.16 -9.82
C ALA A 88 -18.88 -14.00 -11.09
N HIS A 89 -17.98 -14.02 -12.06
CA HIS A 89 -18.10 -14.86 -13.27
C HIS A 89 -18.14 -16.36 -12.94
N PHE A 90 -17.33 -16.81 -11.98
CA PHE A 90 -17.32 -18.21 -11.57
C PHE A 90 -18.46 -18.58 -10.62
N VAL A 91 -19.08 -17.60 -9.94
CA VAL A 91 -20.30 -17.81 -9.14
C VAL A 91 -21.55 -17.87 -10.02
N SER A 92 -21.65 -17.01 -11.02
CA SER A 92 -22.81 -16.90 -11.92
C SER A 92 -22.38 -17.00 -13.38
N ALA A 93 -22.67 -18.14 -14.02
CA ALA A 93 -22.29 -18.42 -15.42
C ALA A 93 -22.87 -17.44 -16.46
N ASP A 94 -23.79 -16.55 -16.06
CA ASP A 94 -24.43 -15.55 -16.92
C ASP A 94 -23.58 -14.27 -17.12
N GLN A 95 -22.56 -14.04 -16.28
CA GLN A 95 -21.70 -12.86 -16.42
C GLN A 95 -20.52 -13.12 -17.37
N SER A 96 -20.70 -12.95 -18.67
CA SER A 96 -19.57 -13.08 -19.61
C SER A 96 -18.59 -11.91 -19.44
N ILE A 97 -17.42 -12.16 -18.86
CA ILE A 97 -16.32 -11.19 -18.82
C ILE A 97 -15.21 -11.62 -19.78
N ARG A 98 -14.53 -10.64 -20.38
CA ARG A 98 -13.36 -10.92 -21.22
C ARG A 98 -12.12 -11.12 -20.35
N PRO A 99 -11.27 -12.12 -20.62
CA PRO A 99 -10.00 -12.31 -19.91
C PRO A 99 -8.97 -11.23 -20.29
N LEU A 100 -7.90 -11.16 -19.47
CA LEU A 100 -6.72 -10.32 -19.68
C LEU A 100 -7.07 -8.81 -19.77
N GLN A 101 -7.89 -8.33 -18.83
CA GLN A 101 -8.38 -6.93 -18.81
C GLN A 101 -7.84 -6.13 -17.61
N ILE A 102 -6.79 -6.59 -16.94
CA ILE A 102 -6.20 -6.00 -15.71
C ILE A 102 -6.05 -4.47 -15.82
N THR A 103 -5.30 -3.97 -16.81
CA THR A 103 -5.00 -2.53 -16.93
C THR A 103 -6.26 -1.69 -17.10
N ARG A 104 -7.25 -2.17 -17.87
CA ARG A 104 -8.50 -1.45 -18.08
C ARG A 104 -9.30 -1.33 -16.79
N PHE A 105 -9.39 -2.40 -16.02
CA PHE A 105 -10.05 -2.39 -14.71
C PHE A 105 -9.30 -1.49 -13.73
N TRP A 106 -7.98 -1.62 -13.68
CA TRP A 106 -7.13 -0.85 -12.78
C TRP A 106 -7.26 0.66 -13.04
N VAL A 107 -7.11 1.11 -14.30
CA VAL A 107 -7.23 2.53 -14.68
C VAL A 107 -8.63 3.06 -14.38
N ARG A 108 -9.67 2.27 -14.64
CA ARG A 108 -11.04 2.64 -14.32
C ARG A 108 -11.21 2.83 -12.80
N SER A 109 -10.75 1.88 -12.00
CA SER A 109 -10.79 1.95 -10.54
C SER A 109 -10.03 3.17 -10.03
N TRP A 110 -8.79 3.36 -10.51
CA TRP A 110 -7.94 4.50 -10.13
C TRP A 110 -8.59 5.85 -10.43
N ARG A 111 -9.21 6.02 -11.60
CA ARG A 111 -9.90 7.26 -11.97
C ARG A 111 -11.18 7.51 -11.16
N GLN A 112 -11.90 6.46 -10.78
CA GLN A 112 -13.16 6.59 -10.06
C GLN A 112 -12.96 6.86 -8.57
N SER A 113 -12.02 6.15 -7.93
CA SER A 113 -11.88 6.15 -6.48
C SER A 113 -10.44 6.36 -5.99
N GLY A 114 -9.42 6.22 -6.84
CA GLY A 114 -8.01 6.29 -6.45
C GLY A 114 -7.68 7.55 -5.67
N THR A 115 -7.79 8.72 -6.31
CA THR A 115 -7.42 10.01 -5.68
C THR A 115 -8.24 10.34 -4.42
N LYS A 116 -9.54 10.05 -4.42
CA LYS A 116 -10.41 10.28 -3.26
C LYS A 116 -10.11 9.33 -2.10
N SER A 117 -9.67 8.11 -2.40
CA SER A 117 -9.39 7.09 -1.39
C SER A 117 -7.99 7.21 -0.79
N ILE A 118 -7.05 7.93 -1.41
CA ILE A 118 -5.72 8.21 -0.81
C ILE A 118 -5.86 8.81 0.59
N GLY A 119 -6.69 9.85 0.75
CA GLY A 119 -6.90 10.47 2.07
C GLY A 119 -7.50 9.51 3.09
N ARG A 120 -8.40 8.61 2.66
CA ARG A 120 -8.97 7.57 3.52
C ARG A 120 -7.93 6.54 3.93
N HIS A 121 -7.09 6.06 3.00
CA HIS A 121 -6.04 5.09 3.30
C HIS A 121 -4.93 5.68 4.15
N PHE A 122 -4.65 6.98 4.00
CA PHE A 122 -3.70 7.70 4.84
C PHE A 122 -4.08 7.60 6.32
N LEU A 123 -5.37 7.72 6.64
CA LEU A 123 -5.87 7.65 8.02
C LEU A 123 -6.24 6.23 8.48
N TRP A 124 -6.03 5.20 7.66
CA TRP A 124 -6.38 3.83 8.05
C TRP A 124 -5.43 3.35 9.16
N PRO A 125 -5.91 2.90 10.34
CA PRO A 125 -5.07 2.46 11.45
C PRO A 125 -3.85 1.59 11.07
N ALA A 126 -4.04 0.59 10.20
CA ALA A 126 -2.95 -0.32 9.79
C ALA A 126 -1.83 0.37 9.00
N VAL A 127 -2.14 1.50 8.34
CA VAL A 127 -1.18 2.34 7.61
C VAL A 127 -0.62 3.41 8.54
N ALA A 128 -1.48 4.11 9.29
CA ALA A 128 -1.11 5.28 10.08
C ALA A 128 -0.30 4.95 11.34
N LEU A 129 -0.72 3.95 12.13
CA LEU A 129 -0.18 3.69 13.47
C LEU A 129 1.35 3.65 13.58
N PRO A 130 2.09 2.89 12.74
CA PRO A 130 3.55 2.82 12.86
C PRO A 130 4.22 4.16 12.61
N HIS A 131 3.71 4.98 11.68
CA HIS A 131 4.32 6.25 11.33
C HIS A 131 3.94 7.38 12.28
N VAL A 132 2.67 7.44 12.69
CA VAL A 132 2.17 8.45 13.64
C VAL A 132 2.92 8.37 14.97
N LEU A 133 3.16 7.15 15.46
CA LEU A 133 3.94 6.96 16.70
C LEU A 133 5.32 7.60 16.60
N VAL A 134 6.04 7.34 15.50
CA VAL A 134 7.39 7.87 15.28
C VAL A 134 7.38 9.39 15.13
N ILE A 135 6.39 9.94 14.41
CA ILE A 135 6.24 11.39 14.25
C ILE A 135 6.02 12.06 15.61
N ILE A 136 5.09 11.53 16.42
CA ILE A 136 4.80 12.07 17.76
C ILE A 136 6.05 12.01 18.64
N VAL A 137 6.76 10.89 18.64
CA VAL A 137 8.00 10.74 19.43
C VAL A 137 9.05 11.74 18.96
N GLY A 138 9.32 11.85 17.66
CA GLY A 138 10.30 12.80 17.12
C GLY A 138 9.97 14.25 17.46
N ILE A 139 8.72 14.67 17.31
CA ILE A 139 8.29 16.03 17.65
C ILE A 139 8.40 16.28 19.16
N THR A 140 7.93 15.34 19.99
CA THR A 140 7.97 15.49 21.45
C THR A 140 9.41 15.59 21.95
N LEU A 141 10.30 14.75 21.44
CA LEU A 141 11.72 14.77 21.80
C LEU A 141 12.39 16.10 21.43
N TYR A 142 12.09 16.63 20.24
CA TYR A 142 12.59 17.93 19.81
C TYR A 142 12.12 19.07 20.73
N LEU A 143 10.85 19.08 21.13
CA LEU A 143 10.28 20.10 22.00
C LEU A 143 10.75 19.99 23.46
N SER A 144 11.19 18.80 23.87
CA SER A 144 11.70 18.55 25.24
C SER A 144 13.18 18.86 25.42
N TRP A 145 13.89 19.17 24.34
CA TRP A 145 15.33 19.40 24.32
C TRP A 145 15.68 20.88 24.55
#